data_AF-A0A7J4VB62-F1
#
_entry.id   AF-A0A7J4VB62-F1
#
_cell.length_a   1.000
_cell.length_b   1.000
_cell.length_c   1.000
_cell.angle_alpha   90.00
_cell.angle_beta   90.00
_cell.angle_gamma   90.00
#
_symmetry.space_group_name_H-M   'P 1'
#
loop_
_entity.id
_entity.type
_entity.pdbx_description
1 polymer ?
#
loop_
_entity_poly.entity_id
_entity_poly.type
_entity_poly.pdbx_seq_one_letter_code
_entity_poly.pdbx_strand_id
1 'polypeptide(L)'
;MSRPEVSQIDYKFEVYRKLIHICSLSIPIIYYFIPKSTGLMILSLVFLASVIVDIGRFASPQFAKIIYTIFPVFRKHELDHGKKQLSGATWLLAAAVLCIIVFPKVIAIISLAFLILGDTAAALIGRKWGKTPFLKKSLEGTMAF
;
A
#
# COMPACT_ATOMS: atom_id res chain seq x y z
N MET A 1 -16.29 26.11 14.37
CA MET A 1 -16.12 25.18 13.23
C MET A 1 -15.94 23.77 13.78
N SER A 2 -17.01 22.98 13.79
CA SER A 2 -16.98 21.57 14.14
C SER A 2 -16.12 20.83 13.12
N ARG A 3 -15.07 20.15 13.60
CA ARG A 3 -14.19 19.34 12.75
C ARG A 3 -15.03 18.28 12.05
N PRO A 4 -14.84 18.01 10.75
CA PRO A 4 -15.39 16.79 10.17
C PRO A 4 -14.77 15.63 10.94
N GLU A 5 -15.59 14.84 11.62
CA GLU A 5 -15.17 13.55 12.13
C GLU A 5 -14.72 12.73 10.92
N VAL A 6 -13.41 12.73 10.66
CA VAL A 6 -12.80 11.75 9.78
C VAL A 6 -13.09 10.43 10.48
N SER A 7 -14.09 9.69 10.02
CA SER A 7 -14.48 8.41 10.61
C SER A 7 -13.22 7.57 10.77
N GLN A 8 -12.73 7.53 12.00
CA GLN A 8 -11.47 6.87 12.33
C GLN A 8 -11.76 5.40 12.08
N ILE A 9 -11.09 4.85 11.07
CA ILE A 9 -11.11 3.43 10.78
C ILE A 9 -10.73 2.71 12.08
N ASP A 10 -11.43 1.62 12.39
CA ASP A 10 -11.11 0.81 13.58
C ASP A 10 -9.62 0.48 13.61
N TYR A 11 -8.97 0.79 14.73
CA TYR A 11 -7.55 0.57 14.91
C TYR A 11 -7.17 -0.89 14.68
N LYS A 12 -8.03 -1.84 15.09
CA LYS A 12 -7.81 -3.28 14.83
C LYS A 12 -7.75 -3.59 13.34
N PHE A 13 -8.63 -2.97 12.56
CA PHE A 13 -8.64 -3.15 11.11
C PHE A 13 -7.40 -2.53 10.45
N GLU A 14 -6.94 -1.36 10.90
CA GLU A 14 -5.69 -0.78 10.39
C GLU A 14 -4.47 -1.65 10.74
N VAL A 15 -4.41 -2.23 11.95
CA VAL A 15 -3.37 -3.22 12.32
C VAL A 15 -3.38 -4.41 11.36
N TYR A 16 -4.55 -4.99 11.08
CA TYR A 16 -4.67 -6.10 10.13
C TYR A 16 -4.17 -5.75 8.73
N ARG A 17 -4.55 -4.58 8.20
CA ARG A 17 -4.07 -4.09 6.89
C ARG A 17 -2.55 -3.92 6.87
N LYS A 18 -1.95 -3.45 7.96
CA LYS A 18 -0.51 -3.26 8.05
C LYS A 18 0.26 -4.57 8.25
N LEU A 19 -0.32 -5.58 8.89
CA LEU A 19 0.24 -6.93 8.89
C LEU A 19 0.33 -7.50 7.47
N ILE A 20 -0.71 -7.35 6.65
CA ILE A 20 -0.67 -7.75 5.23
C ILE A 20 0.38 -6.93 4.47
N HIS A 21 0.48 -5.63 4.74
CA HIS A 21 1.48 -4.77 4.10
C HIS A 21 2.91 -5.19 4.45
N ILE A 22 3.19 -5.54 5.71
CA ILE A 22 4.51 -6.05 6.15
C ILE A 22 4.91 -7.32 5.39
N CYS A 23 3.97 -8.20 5.02
CA CYS A 23 4.27 -9.36 4.19
C CYS A 23 4.91 -8.98 2.85
N SER A 24 4.73 -7.75 2.37
CA SER A 24 5.39 -7.23 1.17
C SER A 24 6.89 -7.03 1.35
N LEU A 25 7.46 -7.13 2.57
CA LEU A 25 8.92 -7.21 2.78
C LEU A 25 9.54 -8.42 2.07
N SER A 26 8.75 -9.44 1.77
CA SER A 26 9.17 -10.54 0.89
C SER A 26 9.70 -10.05 -0.46
N ILE A 27 9.20 -8.92 -1.00
CA ILE A 27 9.66 -8.36 -2.27
C ILE A 27 11.15 -7.95 -2.21
N PRO A 28 11.59 -7.00 -1.37
CA PRO A 28 13.00 -6.65 -1.28
C PRO A 28 13.88 -7.80 -0.80
N ILE A 29 13.37 -8.69 0.08
CA ILE A 29 14.12 -9.86 0.57
C ILE A 29 14.38 -10.85 -0.57
N ILE A 30 13.37 -11.25 -1.33
CA ILE A 30 13.54 -12.17 -2.48
C ILE A 30 14.39 -11.49 -3.56
N TYR A 31 14.15 -10.21 -3.82
CA TYR A 31 14.91 -9.45 -4.81
C TYR A 31 16.42 -9.40 -4.51
N TYR A 32 16.81 -9.43 -3.23
CA TYR A 32 18.21 -9.54 -2.83
C TYR A 32 18.90 -10.77 -3.44
N PHE A 33 18.22 -11.91 -3.49
CA PHE A 33 18.81 -13.18 -3.92
C PHE A 33 18.78 -13.43 -5.43
N ILE A 34 18.06 -12.62 -6.20
CA ILE A 34 17.86 -12.84 -7.65
C ILE A 34 18.48 -11.72 -8.51
N PRO A 35 18.83 -11.99 -9.79
CA PRO A 35 19.31 -10.96 -10.71
C PRO A 35 18.30 -9.84 -10.93
N LYS A 36 18.79 -8.64 -11.28
CA LYS A 36 17.94 -7.47 -11.57
C LYS A 36 16.90 -7.76 -12.66
N SER A 37 17.31 -8.43 -13.74
CA SER A 37 16.44 -8.81 -14.85
C SER A 37 15.31 -9.72 -14.41
N THR A 38 15.61 -10.77 -13.66
CA THR A 38 14.62 -11.72 -13.13
C THR A 38 13.64 -11.04 -12.18
N GLY A 39 14.13 -10.23 -11.24
CA GLY A 39 13.28 -9.50 -10.31
C GLY A 39 12.36 -8.50 -11.01
N LEU A 40 12.89 -7.76 -11.98
CA LEU A 40 12.10 -6.81 -12.77
C LEU A 40 11.04 -7.51 -13.60
N MET A 41 11.35 -8.64 -14.23
CA MET A 41 10.39 -9.43 -15.00
C MET A 41 9.23 -9.92 -14.12
N ILE A 42 9.54 -10.56 -12.98
CA ILE A 42 8.52 -11.07 -12.06
C ILE A 42 7.64 -9.93 -11.53
N LEU A 43 8.25 -8.87 -11.02
CA LEU A 43 7.49 -7.76 -10.44
C LEU A 43 6.67 -6.99 -11.47
N SER A 44 7.15 -6.85 -12.70
CA SER A 44 6.39 -6.21 -13.78
C SER A 44 5.17 -7.05 -14.18
N LEU A 45 5.29 -8.37 -14.22
CA LEU A 45 4.15 -9.27 -14.49
C LEU A 45 3.10 -9.21 -13.37
N VAL A 46 3.55 -9.25 -12.11
CA VAL A 46 2.64 -9.14 -10.95
C VAL A 46 2.00 -7.75 -10.89
N PHE A 47 2.76 -6.69 -11.18
CA PHE A 47 2.24 -5.33 -11.30
C PHE A 47 1.15 -5.24 -12.37
N LEU A 48 1.40 -5.75 -13.57
CA LEU A 48 0.44 -5.74 -14.67
C LEU A 48 -0.83 -6.51 -14.30
N ALA A 49 -0.70 -7.69 -13.68
CA ALA A 49 -1.84 -8.44 -13.17
C ALA A 49 -2.66 -7.64 -12.14
N SER A 50 -2.00 -6.94 -11.22
CA SER A 50 -2.65 -6.07 -10.23
C SER A 50 -3.41 -4.91 -10.88
N VAL A 51 -2.84 -4.29 -11.91
CA VAL A 51 -3.49 -3.24 -12.70
C VAL A 51 -4.73 -3.80 -13.42
N ILE A 52 -4.63 -4.98 -14.04
CA ILE A 52 -5.77 -5.63 -14.71
C ILE A 52 -6.91 -5.88 -13.72
N VAL A 53 -6.60 -6.37 -12.51
CA VAL A 53 -7.59 -6.57 -11.45
C VAL A 53 -8.25 -5.24 -11.05
N ASP A 54 -7.47 -4.17 -10.86
CA ASP A 54 -8.03 -2.85 -10.51
C ASP A 54 -8.91 -2.28 -11.63
N ILE A 55 -8.49 -2.37 -12.89
CA ILE A 55 -9.31 -1.94 -14.04
C ILE A 55 -10.59 -2.77 -14.12
N GLY A 56 -10.51 -4.09 -13.94
CA GLY A 56 -11.67 -4.97 -13.90
C GLY A 56 -12.67 -4.55 -12.81
N ARG A 57 -12.17 -4.18 -11.62
CA ARG A 57 -13.02 -3.68 -10.51
C ARG A 57 -13.74 -2.37 -10.89
N PHE A 58 -13.13 -1.53 -11.72
CA PHE A 58 -13.77 -0.29 -12.19
C PHE A 58 -14.79 -0.54 -13.30
N ALA A 59 -14.60 -1.59 -14.10
CA ALA A 59 -15.44 -1.91 -15.23
C ALA A 59 -16.72 -2.67 -14.84
N SER A 60 -16.67 -3.54 -13.82
CA SER A 60 -17.81 -4.37 -13.40
C SER A 60 -18.06 -4.30 -11.89
N PRO A 61 -19.24 -3.84 -11.45
CA PRO A 61 -19.64 -3.90 -10.04
C PRO A 61 -19.70 -5.32 -9.48
N GLN A 62 -20.09 -6.31 -10.30
CA GLN A 62 -20.13 -7.72 -9.91
C GLN A 62 -18.72 -8.25 -9.64
N PHE A 63 -17.78 -7.96 -10.54
CA PHE A 63 -16.38 -8.35 -10.35
C PHE A 63 -15.77 -7.66 -9.12
N ALA A 64 -16.05 -6.36 -8.95
CA ALA A 64 -15.62 -5.64 -7.75
C ALA A 64 -16.14 -6.29 -6.46
N LYS A 65 -17.42 -6.69 -6.42
CA LYS A 65 -18.00 -7.39 -5.26
C LYS A 65 -17.28 -8.71 -4.96
N ILE A 66 -16.91 -9.49 -5.98
CA ILE A 66 -16.12 -10.72 -5.80
C ILE A 66 -14.76 -10.38 -5.17
N ILE A 67 -14.03 -9.42 -5.74
CA ILE A 67 -12.72 -9.01 -5.23
C ILE A 67 -12.80 -8.50 -3.80
N TYR A 68 -13.80 -7.69 -3.46
CA TYR A 68 -14.00 -7.17 -2.09
C TYR A 68 -14.37 -8.26 -1.08
N THR A 69 -14.98 -9.35 -1.54
CA THR A 69 -15.30 -10.50 -0.69
C THR A 69 -14.05 -11.34 -0.43
N ILE A 70 -13.22 -11.55 -1.46
CA ILE A 70 -11.98 -12.34 -1.34
C ILE A 70 -10.90 -11.57 -0.56
N PHE A 71 -10.80 -10.26 -0.77
CA PHE A 71 -9.80 -9.39 -0.15
C PHE A 71 -10.48 -8.30 0.69
N PRO A 72 -10.90 -8.59 1.94
CA PRO A 72 -11.56 -7.63 2.82
C PRO A 72 -10.57 -6.61 3.43
N VAL A 73 -9.59 -6.14 2.64
CA VAL A 73 -8.52 -5.22 3.05
C VAL A 73 -8.77 -3.78 2.57
N PHE A 74 -9.76 -3.58 1.69
CA PHE A 74 -10.12 -2.27 1.15
C PHE A 74 -10.83 -1.39 2.17
N ARG A 75 -10.54 -0.09 2.16
CA ARG A 75 -11.23 0.92 2.95
C ARG A 75 -12.56 1.30 2.32
N LYS A 76 -13.52 1.75 3.12
CA LYS A 76 -14.87 2.14 2.65
C LYS A 76 -14.86 3.14 1.48
N HIS A 77 -13.91 4.09 1.46
CA HIS A 77 -13.78 5.06 0.36
C HIS A 77 -13.08 4.51 -0.88
N GLU A 78 -12.38 3.38 -0.77
CA GLU A 78 -11.79 2.64 -1.92
C GLU A 78 -12.83 1.73 -2.60
N LEU A 79 -13.99 1.53 -1.96
CA LEU A 79 -15.15 0.84 -2.53
C LEU A 79 -16.04 1.78 -3.38
N ASP A 80 -15.78 3.09 -3.33
CA ASP A 80 -16.51 4.09 -4.11
C ASP A 80 -16.17 3.97 -5.60
N HIS A 81 -17.10 3.39 -6.37
CA HIS A 81 -16.98 3.19 -7.81
C HIS A 81 -16.81 4.49 -8.61
N GLY A 82 -17.17 5.65 -8.04
CA GLY A 82 -17.01 6.94 -8.69
C GLY A 82 -15.57 7.44 -8.76
N LYS A 83 -14.67 6.96 -7.88
CA LYS A 83 -13.31 7.53 -7.73
C LYS A 83 -12.18 6.73 -8.36
N LYS A 84 -12.47 5.57 -8.98
CA LYS A 84 -11.53 4.69 -9.71
C LYS A 84 -10.10 4.68 -9.11
N GLN A 85 -9.99 4.28 -7.84
CA GLN A 85 -8.73 4.27 -7.09
C GLN A 85 -8.02 2.92 -7.21
N LEU A 86 -6.75 2.94 -7.64
CA LEU A 86 -5.91 1.75 -7.62
C LEU A 86 -5.68 1.27 -6.18
N SER A 87 -5.52 -0.03 -6.00
CA SER A 87 -5.24 -0.63 -4.71
C SER A 87 -3.86 -0.21 -4.18
N GLY A 88 -3.70 -0.27 -2.86
CA GLY A 88 -2.39 -0.08 -2.23
C GLY A 88 -1.34 -1.09 -2.70
N ALA A 89 -1.75 -2.31 -3.08
CA ALA A 89 -0.86 -3.33 -3.63
C ALA A 89 -0.34 -2.91 -5.02
N THR A 90 -1.20 -2.40 -5.89
CA THR A 90 -0.82 -1.87 -7.21
C THR A 90 0.18 -0.71 -7.07
N TRP A 91 -0.06 0.21 -6.14
CA TRP A 91 0.88 1.31 -5.88
C TRP A 91 2.23 0.85 -5.32
N LEU A 92 2.24 -0.15 -4.42
CA LEU A 92 3.48 -0.74 -3.92
C LEU A 92 4.28 -1.41 -5.04
N LEU A 93 3.61 -2.20 -5.88
CA LEU A 93 4.24 -2.89 -7.02
C LEU A 93 4.79 -1.89 -8.04
N ALA A 94 4.07 -0.80 -8.32
CA ALA A 94 4.56 0.29 -9.17
C ALA A 94 5.84 0.91 -8.58
N ALA A 95 5.84 1.20 -7.27
CA ALA A 95 7.02 1.74 -6.59
C ALA A 95 8.20 0.75 -6.63
N ALA A 96 7.95 -0.55 -6.48
CA ALA A 96 8.97 -1.60 -6.56
C ALA A 96 9.61 -1.68 -7.95
N VAL A 97 8.79 -1.73 -9.01
CA VAL A 97 9.27 -1.73 -10.40
C VAL A 97 10.08 -0.46 -10.68
N LEU A 98 9.57 0.71 -10.29
CA LEU A 98 10.25 1.99 -10.52
C LEU A 98 11.59 2.06 -9.76
N CYS A 99 11.61 1.66 -8.48
CA CYS A 99 12.83 1.65 -7.68
C CYS A 99 13.91 0.74 -8.30
N ILE A 100 13.53 -0.45 -8.76
CA ILE A 100 14.47 -1.39 -9.38
C ILE A 100 15.01 -0.86 -10.70
N ILE A 101 14.20 -0.16 -11.49
CA ILE A 101 14.63 0.46 -12.74
C ILE A 101 15.64 1.57 -12.46
N VAL A 102 15.27 2.52 -11.60
CA VAL A 102 15.98 3.80 -11.39
C VAL A 102 17.21 3.64 -10.51
N PHE A 103 17.15 2.82 -9.46
CA PHE A 103 18.19 2.77 -8.45
C PHE A 103 19.10 1.53 -8.58
N PRO A 104 20.36 1.63 -8.10
CA PRO A 104 21.19 0.47 -7.81
C PRO A 104 20.49 -0.51 -6.87
N LYS A 105 20.77 -1.81 -7.04
CA LYS A 105 20.06 -2.90 -6.34
C LYS A 105 19.94 -2.70 -4.83
N VAL A 106 21.04 -2.34 -4.17
CA VAL A 106 21.06 -2.10 -2.71
C VAL A 106 20.15 -0.93 -2.32
N ILE A 107 20.19 0.17 -3.07
CA ILE A 107 19.35 1.35 -2.82
C ILE A 107 17.87 0.99 -3.03
N ALA A 108 17.52 0.27 -4.10
CA ALA A 108 16.15 -0.18 -4.33
C ALA A 108 15.61 -1.05 -3.17
N ILE A 109 16.43 -1.98 -2.66
CA ILE A 109 16.06 -2.85 -1.53
C ILE A 109 15.80 -2.03 -0.26
N ILE A 110 16.72 -1.12 0.08
CA ILE A 110 16.59 -0.27 1.27
C ILE A 110 15.36 0.65 1.15
N SER A 111 15.17 1.28 -0.01
CA SER A 111 14.01 2.16 -0.26
C SER A 111 12.69 1.42 -0.11
N LEU A 112 12.59 0.18 -0.62
CA LEU A 112 11.37 -0.62 -0.48
C LEU A 112 11.14 -1.09 0.95
N ALA A 113 12.19 -1.52 1.65
CA ALA A 113 12.08 -1.88 3.07
C ALA A 113 11.63 -0.68 3.91
N PHE A 114 12.22 0.49 3.67
CA PHE A 114 11.87 1.73 4.34
C PHE A 114 10.43 2.18 4.02
N LEU A 115 10.00 2.09 2.77
CA LEU A 115 8.60 2.36 2.39
C LEU A 115 7.63 1.51 3.20
N ILE A 116 7.87 0.20 3.29
CA ILE A 116 6.96 -0.75 3.94
C ILE A 116 6.94 -0.56 5.47
N LEU A 117 8.11 -0.45 6.08
CA LEU A 117 8.24 -0.28 7.53
C LEU A 117 7.80 1.12 7.98
N GLY A 118 8.23 2.16 7.26
CA GLY A 118 7.89 3.55 7.52
C GLY A 118 6.39 3.82 7.37
N ASP A 119 5.76 3.38 6.27
CA ASP A 119 4.30 3.51 6.10
C ASP A 119 3.53 2.74 7.18
N THR A 120 4.08 1.63 7.67
CA THR A 120 3.49 0.89 8.80
C THR A 120 3.61 1.67 10.11
N ALA A 121 4.81 2.14 10.46
CA ALA A 121 5.06 2.92 11.67
C ALA A 121 4.21 4.20 11.67
N ALA A 122 4.23 4.96 10.58
CA ALA A 122 3.47 6.20 10.41
C ALA A 122 1.97 6.01 10.60
N ALA A 123 1.42 4.93 10.02
CA ALA A 123 0.00 4.65 10.13
C ALA A 123 -0.41 4.18 11.52
N LEU A 124 0.35 3.27 12.14
CA LEU A 124 0.01 2.74 13.46
C LEU A 124 0.18 3.81 14.54
N ILE A 125 1.31 4.51 14.54
CA ILE A 125 1.57 5.58 15.51
C ILE A 125 0.61 6.74 15.31
N GLY A 126 0.47 7.19 14.06
CA GLY A 126 -0.40 8.31 13.73
C GLY A 126 -1.88 8.05 14.04
N ARG A 127 -2.35 6.80 14.01
CA ARG A 127 -3.72 6.43 14.38
C ARG A 127 -3.91 6.24 15.87
N LYS A 128 -2.95 5.66 16.59
CA LYS A 128 -3.08 5.36 18.01
C LYS A 128 -2.78 6.57 18.91
N TRP A 129 -1.77 7.35 18.56
CA TRP A 129 -1.27 8.45 19.39
C TRP A 129 -1.29 9.81 18.69
N GLY A 130 -1.70 9.89 17.42
CA GLY A 130 -1.75 11.15 16.68
C GLY A 130 -2.75 12.13 17.28
N LYS A 131 -2.24 13.21 17.87
CA LYS A 131 -3.04 14.29 18.48
C LYS A 131 -2.80 15.62 17.77
N THR A 132 -1.59 15.80 17.24
CA THR A 132 -1.17 17.04 16.58
C THR A 132 -1.44 16.95 15.08
N PRO A 133 -2.36 17.74 14.51
CA PRO A 133 -2.60 17.72 13.07
C PRO A 133 -1.39 18.31 12.31
N PHE A 134 -0.99 17.64 11.23
CA PHE A 134 0.06 18.07 10.31
C PHE A 134 -0.37 17.76 8.87
N LEU A 135 -0.69 18.79 8.09
CA LEU A 135 -1.32 18.65 6.77
C LEU A 135 -2.60 17.79 6.84
N LYS A 136 -2.65 16.69 6.08
CA LYS A 136 -3.77 15.71 6.08
C LYS A 136 -3.50 14.51 6.99
N LYS A 137 -2.50 14.59 7.87
CA LYS A 137 -1.98 13.52 8.74
C LYS A 137 -1.75 14.05 10.16
N SER A 138 -1.21 13.21 11.04
CA SER A 138 -0.74 13.63 12.36
C SER A 138 0.78 13.77 12.37
N LEU A 139 1.28 14.75 13.14
CA LEU A 139 2.71 15.01 13.28
C LEU A 139 3.42 13.78 13.87
N GLU A 140 2.81 13.12 14.85
CA GLU A 140 3.35 11.92 15.49
C GLU A 140 3.51 10.76 14.50
N GLY A 141 2.59 10.62 13.55
CA GLY A 141 2.73 9.64 12.46
C GLY A 141 3.82 10.04 11.47
N THR A 142 3.94 11.33 11.14
CA THR A 142 4.99 11.83 10.25
C THR A 142 6.39 11.67 10.84
N MET A 143 6.57 11.89 12.15
CA MET A 143 7.85 11.73 12.84
C MET A 143 8.25 10.28 13.09
N ALA A 144 7.38 9.32 12.80
CA ALA A 144 7.63 7.90 13.01
C ALA A 144 8.46 7.24 11.90
N PHE A 145 8.77 7.95 10.81
CA PHE A 145 9.60 7.46 9.71
C PHE A 145 10.51 8.57 9.18
#